data_AF-A0A1M3KGK7-F1
#
_entry.id   AF-A0A1M3KGK7-F1
#
_cell.length_a   1.000
_cell.length_b   1.000
_cell.length_c   1.000
_cell.angle_alpha   90.00
_cell.angle_beta   90.00
_cell.angle_gamma   90.00
#
_symmetry.space_group_name_H-M   'P 1'
#
loop_
_entity.id
_entity.type
_entity.pdbx_description
1 polymer ?
#
loop_
_entity_poly.entity_id
_entity_poly.type
_entity_poly.pdbx_seq_one_letter_code
_entity_poly.pdbx_strand_id
1 'polypeptide(L)' 'MKKTFSFLNGFASGVVIGGLVMLLFTPDSGEGVRASIREKLINLKDEINLAAQQKRVELESELSRLREG' A
#
# COMPACT_ATOMS: atom_id res chain seq x y z
N MET A 1 10.07 6.65 34.81
CA MET A 1 10.74 6.70 33.50
C MET A 1 11.70 5.52 33.23
N LYS A 2 12.57 5.11 34.16
CA LYS A 2 13.51 3.99 33.91
C LYS A 2 12.83 2.62 33.67
N LYS A 3 11.75 2.32 34.40
CA LYS A 3 10.98 1.07 34.28
C LYS A 3 10.25 0.94 32.94
N THR A 4 9.65 2.02 32.45
CA THR A 4 8.97 2.05 31.14
C THR A 4 9.97 1.90 30.00
N PHE A 5 11.17 2.47 30.13
CA PHE A 5 12.24 2.32 29.15
C PHE A 5 12.80 0.90 29.10
N SER A 6 13.00 0.27 30.26
CA SER A 6 13.40 -1.15 30.34
C SER A 6 12.36 -2.09 29.74
N PHE A 7 11.07 -1.80 29.94
CA PHE A 7 9.99 -2.55 29.30
C PHE A 7 10.00 -2.36 27.78
N LEU A 8 10.15 -1.13 27.29
CA LEU A 8 10.19 -0.82 25.86
C LEU A 8 11.37 -1.52 25.16
N ASN A 9 12.53 -1.59 25.82
CA ASN A 9 13.68 -2.34 25.31
C ASN A 9 13.39 -3.84 25.20
N GLY A 10 12.74 -4.43 26.20
CA GLY A 10 12.32 -5.84 26.16
C GLY A 10 11.26 -6.11 25.10
N PHE A 11 10.31 -5.19 24.92
CA PHE A 11 9.31 -5.28 23.85
C PHE A 11 9.97 -5.20 22.47
N ALA A 12 10.88 -4.24 22.27
CA ALA A 12 11.59 -4.08 21.01
C ALA A 12 12.43 -5.32 20.67
N SER A 13 13.17 -5.88 21.64
CA SER A 13 13.93 -7.12 21.41
C SER A 13 13.02 -8.31 21.12
N GLY A 14 11.89 -8.42 21.83
CA GLY A 14 10.87 -9.43 21.57
C GLY A 14 10.27 -9.33 20.17
N VAL A 15 9.94 -8.13 19.70
CA VAL A 15 9.44 -7.87 18.35
C VAL A 15 10.47 -8.27 17.30
N VAL A 16 11.75 -7.94 17.49
CA VAL A 16 12.81 -8.31 16.56
C VAL A 16 12.96 -9.82 16.48
N ILE A 17 13.10 -10.51 17.61
CA ILE A 17 13.30 -11.96 17.64
C ILE A 17 12.06 -12.68 17.10
N GLY A 18 10.85 -12.28 17.53
CA GLY A 18 9.60 -12.85 17.06
C GLY A 18 9.38 -12.62 15.55
N GLY A 19 9.71 -11.43 15.05
CA GLY A 19 9.66 -11.11 13.62
C GLY A 19 10.63 -11.95 12.79
N LEU A 20 11.85 -12.17 13.28
CA LEU A 20 12.83 -13.06 12.61
C LEU A 20 12.36 -14.51 12.58
N VAL A 21 11.81 -15.02 13.69
CA VAL A 21 11.23 -16.38 13.74
C VAL A 21 10.06 -16.49 12.76
N MET A 22 9.16 -15.51 12.74
CA MET A 22 8.06 -15.48 11.78
C MET A 22 8.58 -15.51 10.34
N LEU A 23 9.56 -14.68 10.00
CA LEU A 23 10.16 -14.68 8.65
C LEU A 23 10.83 -16.01 8.28
N LEU A 24 11.49 -16.68 9.24
CA LEU A 24 12.19 -17.94 8.99
C LEU A 24 11.23 -19.14 8.85
N PHE A 25 10.14 -19.12 9.60
CA PHE A 25 9.14 -20.21 9.62
C PHE A 25 7.94 -19.97 8.70
N THR A 26 7.82 -18.78 8.09
CA THR A 26 6.76 -18.52 7.11
C THR A 26 7.03 -19.37 5.87
N PRO A 27 6.11 -20.28 5.48
CA PRO A 27 6.31 -21.20 4.37
C PRO A 27 6.34 -20.51 3.01
N ASP A 28 5.65 -19.36 2.90
CA ASP A 28 5.70 -18.51 1.71
C ASP A 28 6.93 -17.61 1.78
N SER A 29 7.94 -17.96 0.99
CA SER A 29 9.05 -17.07 0.66
C SER A 29 8.50 -15.72 0.16
N GLY A 30 9.20 -14.61 0.44
CA GLY A 30 8.75 -13.25 0.09
C GLY A 30 8.42 -13.01 -1.39
N GLU A 31 8.68 -13.97 -2.28
CA GLU A 31 8.20 -14.02 -3.66
C GLU A 31 6.68 -13.94 -3.77
N GLY A 32 5.92 -14.70 -2.96
CA GLY A 32 4.46 -14.69 -2.99
C GLY A 32 3.89 -13.32 -2.59
N VAL A 33 4.41 -12.76 -1.49
CA VAL A 33 4.05 -11.41 -1.03
C VAL A 33 4.41 -10.35 -2.07
N ARG A 34 5.60 -10.44 -2.67
CA ARG A 34 6.04 -9.52 -3.72
C ARG A 34 5.19 -9.63 -4.98
N ALA A 35 4.80 -10.84 -5.36
CA ALA A 35 3.89 -11.08 -6.49
C ALA A 35 2.52 -10.45 -6.23
N SER A 36 1.93 -10.67 -5.05
CA SER A 36 0.65 -10.07 -4.67
C SER A 36 0.72 -8.54 -4.58
N ILE A 37 1.82 -7.97 -4.06
CA ILE A 37 2.02 -6.51 -4.05
C ILE A 37 2.11 -5.98 -5.48
N ARG A 38 2.88 -6.65 -6.34
CA ARG A 38 3.03 -6.26 -7.75
C ARG A 38 1.69 -6.27 -8.48
N GLU A 39 0.90 -7.32 -8.30
CA GLU A 39 -0.44 -7.45 -8.88
C GLU A 39 -1.36 -6.32 -8.40
N LYS A 40 -1.40 -6.06 -7.09
CA LYS A 40 -2.19 -4.96 -6.53
C LYS A 40 -1.78 -3.60 -7.11
N LEU A 41 -0.48 -3.34 -7.27
CA LEU A 41 0.03 -2.09 -7.85
C LEU A 41 -0.34 -1.94 -9.33
N ILE A 42 -0.32 -3.03 -10.11
CA ILE A 42 -0.74 -3.01 -11.50
C ILE A 42 -2.23 -2.66 -11.59
N ASN A 43 -3.07 -3.37 -10.83
CA ASN A 43 -4.52 -3.14 -10.82
C ASN A 43 -4.86 -1.71 -10.39
N LEU A 44 -4.18 -1.19 -9.35
CA LEU A 44 -4.36 0.19 -8.90
C LEU A 44 -3.99 1.21 -9.97
N LYS A 45 -2.90 0.98 -10.70
CA LYS A 45 -2.50 1.87 -11.80
C LYS A 45 -3.54 1.89 -12.91
N ASP A 46 -4.10 0.73 -13.26
CA ASP A 46 -5.12 0.62 -14.30
C ASP A 46 -6.41 1.32 -13.87
N GLU A 47 -6.81 1.17 -12.62
CA GLU A 47 -7.97 1.86 -12.04
C GLU A 47 -7.79 3.39 -12.06
N ILE A 48 -6.61 3.89 -11.68
CA ILE A 48 -6.28 5.32 -11.75
C ILE A 48 -6.36 5.83 -13.19
N ASN A 49 -5.81 5.09 -14.16
CA ASN A 49 -5.85 5.49 -15.56
C ASN A 49 -7.28 5.56 -16.11
N LEU A 50 -8.12 4.58 -15.75
CA LEU A 50 -9.53 4.57 -16.13
C LEU A 50 -10.28 5.75 -15.51
N ALA A 51 -10.09 6.00 -14.21
CA ALA A 51 -10.69 7.14 -13.53
C ALA A 51 -10.24 8.49 -14.13
N ALA A 52 -8.95 8.61 -14.49
CA ALA A 52 -8.41 9.79 -15.14
C ALA A 52 -9.02 10.01 -16.52
N GLN A 53 -9.19 8.96 -17.33
CA GLN A 53 -9.84 9.06 -18.64
C GLN A 53 -11.31 9.49 -18.51
N GLN A 54 -12.06 8.89 -17.58
CA GLN A 54 -13.45 9.26 -17.32
C GLN A 54 -13.57 10.73 -16.90
N LYS A 55 -12.70 11.18 -15.99
CA LYS A 55 -12.67 12.58 -15.55
C LYS A 55 -12.31 13.55 -16.67
N ARG A 56 -11.41 13.17 -17.57
CA ARG A 56 -11.09 13.99 -18.74
C ARG A 56 -12.30 14.18 -19.65
N VAL A 57 -13.03 13.10 -19.95
CA VAL A 57 -14.24 13.17 -20.79
C VAL A 57 -15.32 14.03 -20.12
N GLU A 58 -15.50 13.88 -18.80
CA GLU A 58 -16.43 14.69 -18.02
C GLU A 58 -16.07 16.18 -18.11
N LEU A 59 -14.80 16.54 -17.87
CA LEU A 59 -14.30 17.92 -17.94
C LEU A 59 -14.38 18.52 -19.35
N GLU A 60 -14.10 17.73 -20.40
CA GLU A 60 -14.26 18.16 -21.79
C GLU A 60 -15.75 18.48 -22.08
N SER A 61 -16.68 17.67 -21.58
CA SER A 61 -18.13 17.94 -21.71
C SER A 61 -18.58 19.19 -20.96
N GLU A 62 -17.96 19.49 -19.82
CA GLU A 62 -18.27 20.67 -19.01
C GLU A 62 -17.68 21.94 -19.67
N LEU A 63 -16.46 21.86 -20.19
CA LEU A 63 -15.84 22.95 -20.95
C LEU A 63 -16.64 23.30 -22.22
N SER A 64 -17.17 22.33 -22.95
CA SER A 64 -18.03 22.59 -24.11
C SER A 64 -19.31 23.32 -23.71
N ARG A 65 -19.96 22.88 -22.62
CA ARG A 65 -21.16 23.54 -22.09
C ARG A 65 -20.90 24.98 -21.66
N LEU A 66 -19.75 25.26 -21.04
CA LEU A 66 -19.35 26.61 -20.65
C LEU A 66 -18.98 27.52 -21.84
N ARG A 67 -18.60 26.95 -22.99
CA ARG A 67 -18.27 27.70 -24.22
C ARG A 67 -19.49 28.03 -25.09
N GLU A 68 -20.58 27.29 -24.92
CA GLU A 68 -21.83 27.47 -25.68
C GLU A 68 -22.83 28.42 -25.01
N GLY A 69 -22.58 28.86 -23.77
CA GLY A 69 -23.34 29.89 -23.05
C GLY A 69 -22.66 31.24 -23.06
#